data_AF-A0A383EHL8-F1
#
_entry.id   AF-A0A383EHL8-F1
#
_cell.length_a   1.000
_cell.length_b   1.000
_cell.length_c   1.000
_cell.angle_alpha   90.00
_cell.angle_beta   90.00
_cell.angle_gamma   90.00
#
_symmetry.space_group_name_H-M   'P 1'
#
loop_
_entity.id
_entity.type
_entity.pdbx_description
1 polymer ?
#
loop_
_entity_poly.entity_id
_entity_poly.type
_entity_poly.pdbx_seq_one_letter_code
_entity_poly.pdbx_strand_id
1 'polypeptide(L)'
;AGIESASSRIESIWQLLEEYYWQHDYGLYIDEYNGDFSKADKYRGQNANMHMCEALLMCFEATQDTKFLSRAKLLTYNITVIQANKTDGLIWEHYDENWEVDWNYNKDNPKHLFRPWGFQSGHQTEWSKLLLILHRLTATSWLLTRAEELFIKSVTTTWDDQYGGLCYGFAPDKSICDSDKYFWVQAESLAAAKLLYLATGKDLYENWYNRLWQYSWDHMICHQFGGWYRI
;
A
#
# COMPACT_ATOMS: atom_id res chain seq x y z
N ALA A 1 -3.91 -23.61 -6.46
CA ALA A 1 -3.82 -24.84 -5.65
C ALA A 1 -3.30 -25.98 -6.54
N GLY A 2 -2.41 -26.85 -6.04
CA GLY A 2 -2.00 -28.07 -6.75
C GLY A 2 -0.62 -28.06 -7.44
N ILE A 3 0.26 -27.10 -7.17
CA ILE A 3 1.67 -27.15 -7.59
C ILE A 3 2.51 -27.45 -6.35
N GLU A 4 2.87 -28.73 -6.13
CA GLU A 4 3.58 -29.17 -4.92
C GLU A 4 4.92 -28.46 -4.70
N SER A 5 5.62 -28.09 -5.79
CA SER A 5 6.88 -27.35 -5.72
C SER A 5 6.72 -25.89 -5.28
N ALA A 6 5.50 -25.35 -5.23
CA ALA A 6 5.27 -23.98 -4.78
C ALA A 6 5.50 -23.84 -3.27
N SER A 7 5.11 -24.82 -2.46
CA SER A 7 5.26 -24.75 -1.01
C SER A 7 6.73 -24.70 -0.58
N SER A 8 7.59 -25.52 -1.18
CA SER A 8 9.03 -25.50 -0.89
C SER A 8 9.70 -24.19 -1.34
N ARG A 9 9.25 -23.63 -2.46
CA ARG A 9 9.73 -22.32 -2.93
C ARG A 9 9.31 -21.19 -2.00
N ILE A 10 8.06 -21.15 -1.56
CA ILE A 10 7.57 -20.17 -0.57
C ILE A 10 8.43 -20.26 0.69
N GLU A 11 8.68 -21.47 1.21
CA GLU A 11 9.51 -21.66 2.39
C GLU A 11 10.95 -21.17 2.18
N SER A 12 11.57 -21.47 1.04
CA SER A 12 12.93 -20.99 0.76
C SER A 12 13.02 -19.46 0.69
N ILE A 13 11.98 -18.80 0.16
CA ILE A 13 11.91 -17.34 0.09
C ILE A 13 11.70 -16.77 1.49
N TRP A 14 10.82 -17.37 2.28
CA TRP A 14 10.62 -17.00 3.69
C TRP A 14 11.94 -17.05 4.46
N GLN A 15 12.70 -18.15 4.38
CA GLN A 15 13.98 -18.28 5.08
C GLN A 15 14.99 -17.21 4.64
N LEU A 16 15.08 -16.89 3.34
CA LEU A 16 15.94 -15.82 2.85
C LEU A 16 15.52 -14.45 3.41
N LEU A 17 14.21 -14.18 3.48
CA LEU A 17 13.69 -12.94 4.05
C LEU A 17 13.97 -12.86 5.55
N GLU A 18 13.84 -13.96 6.30
CA GLU A 18 14.16 -14.02 7.73
C GLU A 18 15.65 -13.81 7.99
N GLU A 19 16.53 -14.37 7.16
CA GLU A 19 17.97 -14.30 7.32
C GLU A 19 18.53 -12.91 7.02
N TYR A 20 18.07 -12.27 5.94
CA TYR A 20 18.67 -11.04 5.43
C TYR A 20 17.82 -9.79 5.63
N TYR A 21 16.50 -9.88 5.47
CA TYR A 21 15.67 -8.67 5.34
C TYR A 21 14.89 -8.34 6.61
N TRP A 22 14.57 -9.31 7.45
CA TRP A 22 13.72 -9.09 8.61
C TRP A 22 14.46 -8.41 9.78
N GLN A 23 13.98 -7.24 10.20
CA GLN A 23 14.50 -6.53 11.38
C GLN A 23 13.60 -6.78 12.59
N HIS A 24 14.01 -7.71 13.46
CA HIS A 24 13.24 -8.11 14.64
C HIS A 24 12.85 -6.93 15.55
N ASP A 25 13.77 -5.99 15.78
CA ASP A 25 13.55 -4.86 16.70
C ASP A 25 12.50 -3.87 16.20
N TYR A 26 12.34 -3.74 14.87
CA TYR A 26 11.36 -2.86 14.25
C TYR A 26 10.09 -3.60 13.81
N GLY A 27 10.18 -4.93 13.64
CA GLY A 27 9.11 -5.74 13.07
C GLY A 27 8.78 -5.34 11.63
N LEU A 28 9.80 -4.98 10.84
CA LEU A 28 9.69 -4.55 9.44
C LEU A 28 10.86 -5.10 8.62
N TYR A 29 10.72 -5.10 7.30
CA TYR A 29 11.75 -5.55 6.36
C TYR A 29 12.59 -4.40 5.84
N ILE A 30 13.88 -4.65 5.68
CA ILE A 30 14.85 -3.82 4.93
C ILE A 30 14.42 -3.76 3.46
N ASP A 31 14.72 -2.66 2.78
CA ASP A 31 14.38 -2.47 1.38
C ASP A 31 15.37 -3.17 0.44
N GLU A 32 16.67 -2.93 0.63
CA GLU A 32 17.71 -3.35 -0.32
C GLU A 32 19.03 -3.77 0.35
N TYR A 33 19.75 -4.67 -0.34
CA TYR A 33 21.11 -5.10 -0.04
C TYR A 33 21.97 -4.99 -1.30
N ASN A 34 23.29 -4.91 -1.12
CA ASN A 34 24.22 -5.17 -2.22
C ASN A 34 24.17 -6.64 -2.67
N GLY A 35 24.72 -6.93 -3.86
CA GLY A 35 24.54 -8.22 -4.53
C GLY A 35 25.11 -9.46 -3.80
N ASP A 36 25.97 -9.27 -2.80
CA ASP A 36 26.55 -10.35 -1.98
C ASP A 36 25.97 -10.40 -0.55
N PHE A 37 24.94 -9.60 -0.26
CA PHE A 37 24.29 -9.48 1.05
C PHE A 37 25.19 -9.01 2.21
N SER A 38 26.39 -8.50 1.93
CA SER A 38 27.31 -8.04 3.00
C SER A 38 26.91 -6.69 3.60
N LYS A 39 26.11 -5.89 2.89
CA LYS A 39 25.72 -4.54 3.33
C LYS A 39 24.31 -4.17 2.89
N ALA A 40 23.46 -3.88 3.88
CA ALA A 40 22.16 -3.27 3.67
C ALA A 40 22.29 -1.81 3.23
N ASP A 41 21.39 -1.34 2.37
CA ASP A 41 21.18 0.09 2.18
C ASP A 41 20.64 0.71 3.50
N LYS A 42 20.86 2.02 3.68
CA LYS A 42 20.34 2.75 4.84
C LYS A 42 18.88 3.16 4.67
N TYR A 43 18.38 3.16 3.44
CA TYR A 43 16.98 3.46 3.14
C TYR A 43 16.04 2.40 3.72
N ARG A 44 14.91 2.87 4.25
CA ARG A 44 13.77 2.04 4.65
C ARG A 44 12.51 2.56 3.96
N GLY A 45 11.72 1.65 3.41
CA GLY A 45 10.54 1.98 2.62
C GLY A 45 9.29 1.31 3.15
N GLN A 46 8.18 2.05 3.19
CA GLN A 46 6.87 1.43 3.45
C GLN A 46 6.45 0.49 2.31
N ASN A 47 6.85 0.82 1.06
CA ASN A 47 6.38 0.16 -0.16
C ASN A 47 6.71 -1.35 -0.18
N ALA A 48 7.97 -1.72 0.09
CA ALA A 48 8.36 -3.12 0.19
C ALA A 48 7.57 -3.87 1.29
N ASN A 49 7.31 -3.22 2.42
CA ASN A 49 6.56 -3.79 3.53
C ASN A 49 5.06 -3.95 3.23
N MET A 50 4.49 -3.02 2.44
CA MET A 50 3.10 -3.12 1.95
C MET A 50 2.91 -4.33 1.04
N HIS A 51 3.74 -4.47 0.01
CA HIS A 51 3.65 -5.62 -0.88
C HIS A 51 4.07 -6.92 -0.20
N MET A 52 4.95 -6.88 0.80
CA MET A 52 5.21 -8.05 1.63
C MET A 52 3.97 -8.46 2.43
N CYS A 53 3.22 -7.51 3.00
CA CYS A 53 1.94 -7.78 3.66
C CYS A 53 0.95 -8.46 2.70
N GLU A 54 0.80 -7.91 1.49
CA GLU A 54 -0.04 -8.51 0.44
C GLU A 54 0.39 -9.95 0.11
N ALA A 55 1.68 -10.17 -0.17
CA ALA A 55 2.22 -11.49 -0.48
C ALA A 55 2.01 -12.50 0.66
N LEU A 56 2.16 -12.08 1.90
CA LEU A 56 1.96 -12.92 3.09
C LEU A 56 0.49 -13.29 3.30
N LEU A 57 -0.44 -12.38 3.04
CA LEU A 57 -1.88 -12.69 3.05
C LEU A 57 -2.20 -13.76 1.99
N MET A 58 -1.64 -13.65 0.78
CA MET A 58 -1.81 -14.65 -0.27
C MET A 58 -1.15 -15.99 0.08
N CYS A 59 0.03 -15.97 0.71
CA CYS A 59 0.69 -17.18 1.20
C CYS A 59 -0.15 -17.88 2.26
N PHE A 60 -0.75 -17.13 3.20
CA PHE A 60 -1.68 -17.70 4.18
C PHE A 60 -2.91 -18.31 3.50
N GLU A 61 -3.56 -17.62 2.57
CA GLU A 61 -4.74 -18.17 1.88
C GLU A 61 -4.40 -19.45 1.11
N ALA A 62 -3.23 -19.51 0.48
CA ALA A 62 -2.78 -20.66 -0.31
C ALA A 62 -2.31 -21.87 0.52
N THR A 63 -1.73 -21.64 1.70
CA THR A 63 -1.04 -22.68 2.49
C THR A 63 -1.71 -22.99 3.84
N GLN A 64 -2.50 -22.05 4.35
CA GLN A 64 -3.05 -22.04 5.71
C GLN A 64 -2.00 -22.02 6.84
N ASP A 65 -0.72 -21.75 6.52
CA ASP A 65 0.33 -21.57 7.53
C ASP A 65 0.19 -20.21 8.23
N THR A 66 -0.12 -20.25 9.52
CA THR A 66 -0.46 -19.08 10.33
C THR A 66 0.70 -18.13 10.56
N LYS A 67 1.95 -18.54 10.28
CA LYS A 67 3.11 -17.64 10.38
C LYS A 67 3.00 -16.46 9.42
N PHE A 68 2.48 -16.70 8.21
CA PHE A 68 2.32 -15.65 7.20
C PHE A 68 1.26 -14.62 7.63
N LEU A 69 0.10 -15.10 8.13
CA LEU A 69 -0.93 -14.22 8.68
C LEU A 69 -0.42 -13.41 9.87
N SER A 70 0.37 -14.04 10.75
CA SER A 70 0.95 -13.38 11.93
C SER A 70 1.93 -12.29 11.53
N ARG A 71 2.78 -12.53 10.51
CA ARG A 71 3.69 -11.52 9.96
C ARG A 71 2.94 -10.38 9.27
N ALA A 72 1.92 -10.68 8.46
CA ALA A 72 1.09 -9.66 7.81
C ALA A 72 0.41 -8.74 8.84
N LYS A 73 -0.10 -9.28 9.95
CA LYS A 73 -0.64 -8.49 11.07
C LYS A 73 0.40 -7.52 11.66
N LEU A 74 1.62 -8.01 11.88
CA LEU A 74 2.70 -7.21 12.46
C LEU A 74 3.10 -6.07 11.53
N LEU A 75 3.30 -6.34 10.23
CA LEU A 75 3.59 -5.32 9.23
C LEU A 75 2.49 -4.27 9.15
N THR A 76 1.23 -4.71 9.13
CA THR A 76 0.07 -3.81 9.07
C THR A 76 0.03 -2.89 10.27
N TYR A 77 0.22 -3.41 11.49
CA TYR A 77 0.25 -2.56 12.69
C TYR A 77 1.43 -1.59 12.67
N ASN A 78 2.64 -2.09 12.36
CA ASN A 78 3.84 -1.27 12.38
C ASN A 78 3.80 -0.14 11.35
N ILE A 79 3.36 -0.40 10.12
CA ILE A 79 3.26 0.65 9.10
C ILE A 79 2.05 1.56 9.36
N THR A 80 0.85 0.99 9.46
CA THR A 80 -0.38 1.80 9.44
C THR A 80 -0.69 2.48 10.77
N VAL A 81 -0.04 2.07 11.87
CA VAL A 81 -0.20 2.67 13.20
C VAL A 81 1.10 3.31 13.65
N ILE A 82 2.18 2.55 13.84
CA ILE A 82 3.42 3.08 14.44
C ILE A 82 4.09 4.11 13.54
N GLN A 83 4.38 3.77 12.28
CA GLN A 83 4.99 4.70 11.34
C GLN A 83 4.05 5.85 10.98
N ALA A 84 2.77 5.55 10.75
CA ALA A 84 1.80 6.59 10.41
C ALA A 84 1.58 7.63 11.53
N ASN A 85 1.71 7.25 12.81
CA ASN A 85 1.65 8.18 13.94
C ASN A 85 2.76 9.24 13.92
N LYS A 86 3.85 9.01 13.16
CA LYS A 86 4.91 10.00 12.96
C LYS A 86 4.53 11.07 11.91
N THR A 87 3.44 10.87 11.16
CA THR A 87 3.07 11.69 9.99
C THR A 87 1.57 11.99 9.90
N ASP A 88 0.98 12.55 10.96
CA ASP A 88 -0.45 12.93 11.06
C ASP A 88 -1.46 11.82 10.69
N GLY A 89 -1.03 10.56 10.89
CA GLY A 89 -1.82 9.38 10.63
C GLY A 89 -2.00 9.06 9.14
N LEU A 90 -1.16 9.58 8.25
CA LEU A 90 -0.97 9.08 6.88
C LEU A 90 0.31 8.23 6.81
N ILE A 91 0.51 7.51 5.71
CA ILE A 91 1.68 6.63 5.55
C ILE A 91 2.66 7.32 4.63
N TRP A 92 3.76 7.81 5.19
CA TRP A 92 4.87 8.36 4.42
C TRP A 92 5.71 7.25 3.79
N GLU A 93 6.36 7.53 2.67
CA GLU A 93 7.08 6.53 1.88
C GLU A 93 8.47 6.18 2.44
N HIS A 94 9.19 7.18 2.93
CA HIS A 94 10.65 7.14 3.08
C HIS A 94 11.11 7.30 4.54
N TYR A 95 11.95 6.38 4.99
CA TYR A 95 12.50 6.38 6.34
C TYR A 95 14.00 6.10 6.33
N ASP A 96 14.68 6.50 7.39
CA ASP A 96 16.08 6.17 7.63
C ASP A 96 16.26 4.77 8.23
N GLU A 97 17.51 4.39 8.50
CA GLU A 97 17.86 3.07 9.03
C GLU A 97 17.26 2.77 10.42
N ASN A 98 16.81 3.79 11.13
CA ASN A 98 16.16 3.71 12.44
C ASN A 98 14.63 3.84 12.35
N TRP A 99 14.07 3.82 11.14
CA TRP A 99 12.63 4.03 10.88
C TRP A 99 12.12 5.41 11.33
N GLU A 100 12.99 6.43 11.32
CA GLU A 100 12.58 7.82 11.41
C GLU A 100 12.24 8.41 10.04
N VAL A 101 11.29 9.33 10.01
CA VAL A 101 10.75 9.88 8.76
C VAL A 101 11.80 10.72 8.06
N ASP A 102 12.09 10.40 6.80
CA ASP A 102 12.92 11.22 5.93
C ASP A 102 12.05 12.09 5.02
N TRP A 103 11.87 13.35 5.42
CA TRP A 103 11.07 14.35 4.69
C TRP A 103 11.76 14.89 3.43
N ASN A 104 13.07 14.66 3.28
CA ASN A 104 13.88 15.25 2.22
C ASN A 104 14.26 14.24 1.14
N TYR A 105 14.00 12.95 1.35
CA TYR A 105 14.26 11.90 0.37
C TYR A 105 13.60 12.22 -0.97
N ASN A 106 14.40 12.38 -2.02
CA ASN A 106 13.95 12.75 -3.37
C ASN A 106 13.10 14.03 -3.47
N LYS A 107 13.18 14.95 -2.50
CA LYS A 107 12.42 16.21 -2.56
C LYS A 107 12.75 17.05 -3.80
N ASP A 108 14.01 17.01 -4.25
CA ASP A 108 14.46 17.69 -5.47
C ASP A 108 14.19 16.87 -6.77
N ASN A 109 13.68 15.65 -6.63
CA ASN A 109 13.27 14.78 -7.74
C ASN A 109 11.91 14.09 -7.42
N PRO A 110 10.82 14.87 -7.28
CA PRO A 110 9.57 14.37 -6.71
C PRO A 110 8.88 13.31 -7.59
N LYS A 111 9.19 13.28 -8.90
CA LYS A 111 8.68 12.30 -9.87
C LYS A 111 9.62 11.10 -10.08
N HIS A 112 10.51 10.81 -9.13
CA HIS A 112 11.38 9.65 -9.22
C HIS A 112 10.55 8.37 -9.40
N LEU A 113 10.88 7.55 -10.40
CA LEU A 113 10.02 6.47 -10.91
C LEU A 113 9.62 5.43 -9.84
N PHE A 114 10.51 5.15 -8.89
CA PHE A 114 10.30 4.10 -7.88
C PHE A 114 10.12 4.62 -6.45
N ARG A 115 10.54 5.87 -6.20
CA ARG A 115 10.59 6.47 -4.85
C ARG A 115 10.23 7.96 -4.95
N PRO A 116 9.04 8.29 -5.46
CA PRO A 116 8.58 9.67 -5.60
C PRO A 116 8.41 10.33 -4.23
N TRP A 117 8.68 11.63 -4.15
CA TRP A 117 8.48 12.39 -2.92
C TRP A 117 6.99 12.71 -2.71
N GLY A 118 6.57 12.75 -1.44
CA GLY A 118 5.20 13.04 -1.06
C GLY A 118 4.43 11.80 -0.61
N PHE A 119 3.28 12.02 0.01
CA PHE A 119 2.33 10.95 0.26
C PHE A 119 1.76 10.45 -1.06
N GLN A 120 1.76 9.13 -1.25
CA GLN A 120 1.15 8.50 -2.41
C GLN A 120 -0.31 8.19 -2.11
N SER A 121 -1.23 8.79 -2.86
CA SER A 121 -2.68 8.63 -2.65
C SER A 121 -3.10 7.17 -2.76
N GLY A 122 -2.56 6.48 -3.77
CA GLY A 122 -2.81 5.07 -4.04
C GLY A 122 -2.38 4.17 -2.88
N HIS A 123 -1.18 4.36 -2.32
CA HIS A 123 -0.70 3.52 -1.21
C HIS A 123 -1.56 3.66 0.05
N GLN A 124 -2.14 4.84 0.32
CA GLN A 124 -3.08 4.97 1.44
C GLN A 124 -4.31 4.07 1.23
N THR A 125 -4.85 4.07 0.01
CA THR A 125 -6.03 3.26 -0.33
C THR A 125 -5.70 1.78 -0.46
N GLU A 126 -4.49 1.43 -0.90
CA GLU A 126 -4.00 0.05 -0.94
C GLU A 126 -3.84 -0.52 0.47
N TRP A 127 -3.28 0.25 1.41
CA TRP A 127 -3.29 -0.13 2.81
C TRP A 127 -4.71 -0.28 3.36
N SER A 128 -5.65 0.59 2.96
CA SER A 128 -7.08 0.40 3.29
C SER A 128 -7.61 -0.94 2.77
N LYS A 129 -7.30 -1.33 1.52
CA LYS A 129 -7.64 -2.65 0.96
C LYS A 129 -7.05 -3.78 1.81
N LEU A 130 -5.74 -3.73 2.12
CA LEU A 130 -5.05 -4.77 2.89
C LEU A 130 -5.59 -4.89 4.32
N LEU A 131 -5.88 -3.77 4.99
CA LEU A 131 -6.53 -3.73 6.30
C LEU A 131 -7.89 -4.45 6.28
N LEU A 132 -8.69 -4.28 5.23
CA LEU A 132 -10.01 -4.91 5.09
C LEU A 132 -9.92 -6.41 4.78
N ILE A 133 -8.93 -6.82 3.97
CA ILE A 133 -8.62 -8.23 3.76
C ILE A 133 -8.26 -8.87 5.10
N LEU A 134 -7.36 -8.24 5.86
CA LEU A 134 -6.96 -8.73 7.17
C LEU A 134 -8.13 -8.72 8.18
N HIS A 135 -9.01 -7.72 8.13
CA HIS A 135 -10.20 -7.62 8.95
C HIS A 135 -11.12 -8.83 8.73
N ARG A 136 -11.37 -9.21 7.48
CA ARG A 136 -12.16 -10.39 7.13
C ARG A 136 -11.58 -11.69 7.69
N LEU A 137 -10.25 -11.81 7.72
CA LEU A 137 -9.56 -13.01 8.21
C LEU A 137 -9.49 -13.11 9.75
N THR A 138 -9.72 -12.00 10.46
CA THR A 138 -9.35 -11.91 11.88
C THR A 138 -10.44 -11.31 12.78
N ALA A 139 -11.48 -10.73 12.18
CA ALA A 139 -12.56 -9.99 12.87
C ALA A 139 -12.06 -8.90 13.84
N THR A 140 -10.87 -8.35 13.60
CA THR A 140 -10.28 -7.33 14.49
C THR A 140 -10.80 -5.93 14.14
N SER A 141 -11.46 -5.26 15.09
CA SER A 141 -12.26 -4.05 14.83
C SER A 141 -11.46 -2.82 14.39
N TRP A 142 -10.27 -2.58 14.98
CA TRP A 142 -9.47 -1.39 14.67
C TRP A 142 -9.04 -1.31 13.19
N LEU A 143 -8.93 -2.47 12.52
CA LEU A 143 -8.55 -2.55 11.12
C LEU A 143 -9.55 -1.83 10.21
N LEU A 144 -10.85 -2.00 10.48
CA LEU A 144 -11.90 -1.35 9.71
C LEU A 144 -11.85 0.17 9.90
N THR A 145 -11.80 0.63 11.15
CA THR A 145 -11.69 2.07 11.46
C THR A 145 -10.48 2.68 10.78
N ARG A 146 -9.33 2.01 10.84
CA ARG A 146 -8.10 2.50 10.22
C ARG A 146 -8.18 2.55 8.69
N ALA A 147 -8.84 1.56 8.08
CA ALA A 147 -9.09 1.54 6.64
C ALA A 147 -9.96 2.74 6.20
N GLU A 148 -11.06 3.00 6.92
CA GLU A 148 -11.93 4.17 6.66
C GLU A 148 -11.14 5.48 6.72
N GLU A 149 -10.29 5.65 7.74
CA GLU A 149 -9.47 6.86 7.91
C GLU A 149 -8.49 7.10 6.75
N LEU A 150 -7.71 6.08 6.38
CA LEU A 150 -6.72 6.18 5.30
C LEU A 150 -7.40 6.47 3.96
N PHE A 151 -8.48 5.73 3.68
CA PHE A 151 -9.24 5.91 2.44
C PHE A 151 -9.80 7.33 2.34
N ILE A 152 -10.57 7.77 3.33
CA ILE A 152 -11.25 9.08 3.28
C ILE A 152 -10.25 10.22 3.23
N LYS A 153 -9.19 10.20 4.07
CA LYS A 153 -8.15 11.24 4.03
C LYS A 153 -7.49 11.32 2.64
N SER A 154 -7.19 10.18 2.02
CA SER A 154 -6.55 10.15 0.71
C SER A 154 -7.46 10.66 -0.41
N VAL A 155 -8.65 10.10 -0.56
CA VAL A 155 -9.53 10.42 -1.69
C VAL A 155 -10.07 11.85 -1.62
N THR A 156 -10.34 12.37 -0.41
CA THR A 156 -10.79 13.77 -0.27
C THR A 156 -9.69 14.79 -0.50
N THR A 157 -8.43 14.42 -0.25
CA THR A 157 -7.28 15.30 -0.50
C THR A 157 -6.89 15.31 -1.97
N THR A 158 -7.02 14.17 -2.66
CA THR A 158 -6.38 13.98 -3.98
C THR A 158 -7.35 13.85 -5.15
N TRP A 159 -8.65 13.81 -4.91
CA TRP A 159 -9.62 13.86 -5.99
C TRP A 159 -9.60 15.21 -6.69
N ASP A 160 -9.47 15.17 -8.01
CA ASP A 160 -9.55 16.35 -8.88
C ASP A 160 -11.01 16.64 -9.25
N ASP A 161 -11.61 17.67 -8.65
CA ASP A 161 -13.00 18.04 -8.94
C ASP A 161 -13.19 18.69 -10.31
N GLN A 162 -12.12 19.16 -10.98
CA GLN A 162 -12.20 19.78 -12.30
C GLN A 162 -12.13 18.74 -13.43
N TYR A 163 -11.20 17.78 -13.32
CA TYR A 163 -10.93 16.79 -14.38
C TYR A 163 -11.23 15.34 -14.00
N GLY A 164 -11.61 15.09 -12.74
CA GLY A 164 -11.82 13.74 -12.22
C GLY A 164 -10.52 12.96 -11.98
N GLY A 165 -10.65 11.86 -11.26
CA GLY A 165 -9.53 10.96 -10.93
C GLY A 165 -8.68 11.46 -9.77
N LEU A 166 -7.98 10.53 -9.15
CA LEU A 166 -7.07 10.82 -8.04
C LEU A 166 -5.69 11.20 -8.57
N CYS A 167 -5.18 12.35 -8.11
CA CYS A 167 -3.80 12.77 -8.31
C CYS A 167 -2.82 11.82 -7.62
N TYR A 168 -1.62 11.69 -8.18
CA TYR A 168 -0.60 10.74 -7.73
C TYR A 168 -0.09 11.03 -6.31
N GLY A 169 0.35 12.26 -6.07
CA GLY A 169 1.09 12.61 -4.86
C GLY A 169 0.70 13.95 -4.26
N PHE A 170 0.74 14.03 -2.93
CA PHE A 170 0.51 15.26 -2.19
C PHE A 170 1.54 15.48 -1.07
N ALA A 171 1.82 16.75 -0.79
CA ALA A 171 2.79 17.18 0.20
C ALA A 171 2.22 17.11 1.63
N PRO A 172 3.05 17.27 2.68
CA PRO A 172 2.57 17.29 4.07
C PRO A 172 1.58 18.40 4.39
N ASP A 173 1.63 19.52 3.68
CA ASP A 173 0.63 20.60 3.77
C ASP A 173 -0.66 20.32 2.99
N LYS A 174 -0.77 19.12 2.39
CA LYS A 174 -1.87 18.61 1.57
C LYS A 174 -2.00 19.26 0.19
N SER A 175 -1.03 20.05 -0.24
CA SER A 175 -0.96 20.52 -1.62
C SER A 175 -0.62 19.36 -2.57
N ILE A 176 -1.22 19.34 -3.76
CA ILE A 176 -0.89 18.34 -4.80
C ILE A 176 0.51 18.64 -5.34
N CYS A 177 1.44 17.70 -5.16
CA CYS A 177 2.81 17.82 -5.68
C CYS A 177 3.03 17.02 -6.97
N ASP A 178 2.16 16.04 -7.25
CA ASP A 178 2.08 15.38 -8.55
C ASP A 178 0.61 15.12 -8.94
N SER A 179 0.16 15.80 -10.00
CA SER A 179 -1.21 15.74 -10.50
C SER A 179 -1.44 14.66 -11.56
N ASP A 180 -0.42 13.89 -11.93
CA ASP A 180 -0.55 12.79 -12.90
C ASP A 180 -1.57 11.75 -12.40
N LYS A 181 -2.28 11.09 -13.32
CA LYS A 181 -3.41 10.20 -13.02
C LYS A 181 -3.04 8.76 -13.32
N TYR A 182 -2.41 8.08 -12.37
CA TYR A 182 -1.92 6.72 -12.58
C TYR A 182 -3.04 5.67 -12.47
N PHE A 183 -2.99 4.66 -13.34
CA PHE A 183 -4.00 3.59 -13.40
C PHE A 183 -4.13 2.83 -12.08
N TRP A 184 -2.99 2.50 -11.47
CA TRP A 184 -2.93 1.68 -10.26
C TRP A 184 -3.53 2.43 -9.07
N VAL A 185 -3.36 3.75 -9.00
CA VAL A 185 -4.00 4.59 -7.96
C VAL A 185 -5.51 4.46 -8.03
N GLN A 186 -6.08 4.52 -9.24
CA GLN A 186 -7.54 4.40 -9.43
C GLN A 186 -8.01 2.98 -9.11
N ALA A 187 -7.25 1.96 -9.55
CA ALA A 187 -7.57 0.55 -9.36
C ALA A 187 -7.52 0.12 -7.87
N GLU A 188 -6.50 0.54 -7.13
CA GLU A 188 -6.40 0.27 -5.70
C GLU A 188 -7.50 0.99 -4.91
N SER A 189 -7.79 2.25 -5.29
CA SER A 189 -8.85 3.03 -4.66
C SER A 189 -10.23 2.44 -4.91
N LEU A 190 -10.56 1.99 -6.11
CA LEU A 190 -11.86 1.37 -6.36
C LEU A 190 -11.98 0.02 -5.63
N ALA A 191 -10.89 -0.74 -5.49
CA ALA A 191 -10.90 -1.99 -4.73
C ALA A 191 -11.18 -1.72 -3.24
N ALA A 192 -10.47 -0.74 -2.66
CA ALA A 192 -10.67 -0.30 -1.29
C ALA A 192 -12.10 0.22 -1.06
N ALA A 193 -12.62 1.06 -1.95
CA ALA A 193 -13.98 1.57 -1.88
C ALA A 193 -15.03 0.45 -1.86
N LYS A 194 -14.87 -0.57 -2.72
CA LYS A 194 -15.80 -1.70 -2.74
C LYS A 194 -15.74 -2.51 -1.46
N LEU A 195 -14.54 -2.81 -0.96
CA LEU A 195 -14.37 -3.56 0.28
C LEU A 195 -14.95 -2.78 1.49
N LEU A 196 -14.78 -1.47 1.53
CA LEU A 196 -15.36 -0.60 2.56
C LEU A 196 -16.89 -0.62 2.52
N TYR A 197 -17.47 -0.53 1.33
CA TYR A 197 -18.92 -0.67 1.17
C TYR A 197 -19.41 -2.03 1.68
N LEU A 198 -18.76 -3.12 1.28
CA LEU A 198 -19.14 -4.47 1.73
C LEU A 198 -19.00 -4.65 3.25
N ALA A 199 -18.02 -4.01 3.88
CA ALA A 199 -17.80 -4.10 5.32
C ALA A 199 -18.75 -3.22 6.15
N THR A 200 -19.25 -2.11 5.58
CA THR A 200 -19.97 -1.08 6.36
C THR A 200 -21.41 -0.82 5.92
N GLY A 201 -21.77 -1.15 4.68
CA GLY A 201 -23.06 -0.79 4.07
C GLY A 201 -23.26 0.72 3.85
N LYS A 202 -22.21 1.56 3.97
CA LYS A 202 -22.33 3.01 3.81
C LYS A 202 -22.28 3.41 2.33
N ASP A 203 -23.34 4.04 1.84
CA ASP A 203 -23.47 4.54 0.45
C ASP A 203 -22.32 5.45 0.01
N LEU A 204 -21.67 6.15 0.96
CA LEU A 204 -20.47 6.95 0.72
C LEU A 204 -19.41 6.17 -0.09
N TYR A 205 -19.14 4.91 0.27
CA TYR A 205 -18.11 4.11 -0.38
C TYR A 205 -18.56 3.55 -1.72
N GLU A 206 -19.85 3.25 -1.88
CA GLU A 206 -20.42 2.88 -3.18
C GLU A 206 -20.37 4.05 -4.17
N ASN A 207 -20.64 5.27 -3.69
CA ASN A 207 -20.51 6.48 -4.50
C ASN A 207 -19.07 6.71 -4.94
N TRP A 208 -18.07 6.53 -4.05
CA TRP A 208 -16.67 6.58 -4.43
C TRP A 208 -16.27 5.50 -5.43
N TYR A 209 -16.72 4.26 -5.24
CA TYR A 209 -16.50 3.17 -6.16
C TYR A 209 -16.99 3.52 -7.57
N ASN A 210 -18.24 3.99 -7.68
CA ASN A 210 -18.84 4.38 -8.96
C ASN A 210 -18.11 5.57 -9.59
N ARG A 211 -17.72 6.57 -8.79
CA ARG A 211 -16.98 7.75 -9.26
C ARG A 211 -15.61 7.38 -9.84
N LEU A 212 -14.86 6.51 -9.15
CA LEU A 212 -13.55 6.02 -9.59
C LEU A 212 -13.66 5.14 -10.83
N TRP A 213 -14.68 4.28 -10.91
CA TRP A 213 -14.94 3.48 -12.09
C TRP A 213 -15.32 4.32 -13.30
N GLN A 214 -16.18 5.32 -13.12
CA GLN A 214 -16.59 6.20 -14.22
C GLN A 214 -15.38 6.91 -14.81
N TYR A 215 -14.54 7.53 -13.97
CA TYR A 215 -13.30 8.16 -14.43
C TYR A 215 -12.38 7.17 -15.16
N SER A 216 -12.19 5.99 -14.59
CA SER A 216 -11.34 4.96 -15.17
C SER A 216 -11.85 4.46 -16.52
N TRP A 217 -13.17 4.30 -16.65
CA TRP A 217 -13.83 3.90 -17.87
C TRP A 217 -13.67 4.92 -18.98
N ASP A 218 -13.83 6.21 -18.65
CA ASP A 218 -13.79 7.28 -19.63
C ASP A 218 -12.36 7.64 -20.07
N HIS A 219 -11.37 7.45 -19.20
CA HIS A 219 -10.01 7.98 -19.42
C HIS A 219 -8.88 6.95 -19.37
N MET A 220 -8.99 5.91 -18.54
CA MET A 220 -7.87 5.00 -18.29
C MET A 220 -7.95 3.72 -19.13
N ILE A 221 -9.15 3.25 -19.44
CA ILE A 221 -9.35 1.99 -20.18
C ILE A 221 -9.22 2.20 -21.69
N CYS A 222 -8.31 1.45 -22.32
CA CYS A 222 -8.19 1.45 -23.76
C CYS A 222 -9.26 0.54 -24.39
N HIS A 223 -10.40 1.12 -24.76
CA HIS A 223 -11.52 0.36 -25.35
C HIS A 223 -11.19 -0.32 -26.69
N GLN A 224 -10.21 0.20 -27.43
CA GLN A 224 -9.83 -0.36 -28.72
C GLN A 224 -8.96 -1.61 -28.61
N PHE A 225 -7.99 -1.63 -27.69
CA PHE A 225 -6.97 -2.68 -27.62
C PHE A 225 -7.01 -3.51 -26.33
N GLY A 226 -7.86 -3.11 -25.37
CA GLY A 226 -7.87 -3.67 -24.02
C GLY A 226 -6.71 -3.17 -23.17
N GLY A 227 -6.80 -3.41 -21.86
CA GLY A 227 -5.85 -2.90 -20.88
C GLY A 227 -6.12 -1.45 -20.46
N TRP A 228 -5.24 -0.92 -19.62
CA TRP A 228 -5.31 0.43 -19.07
C TRP A 228 -4.06 1.21 -19.49
N TYR A 229 -4.22 2.50 -19.81
CA TYR A 229 -3.10 3.44 -19.94
C TYR A 229 -2.40 3.60 -18.61
N ARG A 230 -1.08 3.83 -18.62
CA ARG A 230 -0.29 3.95 -17.37
C ARG A 230 -0.60 5.23 -16.60
N ILE A 231 -0.69 6.35 -17.32
CA ILE A 231 -0.96 7.72 -16.87
C ILE A 231 -1.95 8.33 -17.87
#